data_AF-A0A1F5PJC1-F1
#
_entry.id   AF-A0A1F5PJC1-F1
#
_cell.length_a   1.000
_cell.length_b   1.000
_cell.length_c   1.000
_cell.angle_alpha   90.00
_cell.angle_beta   90.00
_cell.angle_gamma   90.00
#
_symmetry.space_group_name_H-M   'P 1'
#
loop_
_entity.id
_entity.type
_entity.pdbx_description
1 polymer ?
#
loop_
_entity_poly.entity_id
_entity_poly.type
_entity_poly.pdbx_seq_one_letter_code
_entity_poly.pdbx_strand_id
1 'polypeptide(L)'
;MPVIHQNLAAGRWAQMTLSQQLANVGSEFMRWQSQKDPVLKQAAQDRMLELLDLTIKAHPGAAAKELGRLRESVCQPQHTASLKKYFMDFALSARKI
;
A
#
# COMPACT_ATOMS: atom_id res chain seq x y z
N MET A 1 8.57 -11.30 -2.00
CA MET A 1 7.15 -11.71 -2.14
C MET A 1 6.87 -12.06 -3.59
N PRO A 2 5.89 -12.94 -3.88
CA PRO A 2 5.48 -13.23 -5.25
C PRO A 2 4.98 -11.97 -5.96
N VAL A 3 5.23 -11.88 -7.27
CA VAL A 3 4.72 -10.78 -8.11
C VAL A 3 3.29 -11.11 -8.53
N ILE A 4 2.32 -10.43 -7.92
CA ILE A 4 0.88 -10.57 -8.21
C ILE A 4 0.51 -9.60 -9.32
N HIS A 5 1.01 -8.36 -9.29
CA HIS A 5 0.71 -7.34 -10.30
C HIS A 5 1.85 -7.17 -11.31
N GLN A 6 2.00 -8.15 -12.20
CA GLN A 6 3.07 -8.18 -13.21
C GLN A 6 3.20 -6.87 -14.01
N ASN A 7 2.07 -6.31 -14.47
CA ASN A 7 2.09 -5.08 -15.24
C ASN A 7 2.44 -3.82 -14.43
N LEU A 8 2.17 -3.81 -13.11
CA LEU A 8 2.57 -2.70 -12.25
C LEU A 8 4.06 -2.79 -11.95
N ALA A 9 4.54 -4.01 -11.66
CA ALA A 9 5.95 -4.32 -11.48
C ALA A 9 6.80 -4.03 -12.73
N ALA A 10 6.23 -4.12 -13.94
CA ALA A 10 6.87 -3.81 -15.21
C ALA A 10 7.06 -2.29 -15.47
N GLY A 11 6.97 -1.44 -14.43
CA GLY A 11 7.32 -0.02 -14.50
C GLY A 11 6.13 0.95 -14.47
N ARG A 12 4.89 0.49 -14.71
CA ARG A 12 3.71 1.36 -14.62
C ARG A 12 3.50 1.93 -13.21
N TRP A 13 3.88 1.17 -12.18
CA TRP A 13 3.75 1.65 -10.80
C TRP A 13 4.59 2.90 -10.53
N ALA A 14 5.83 2.94 -11.05
CA ALA A 14 6.74 4.07 -10.85
C ALA A 14 6.31 5.35 -11.59
N GLN A 15 5.38 5.24 -12.55
CA GLN A 15 4.80 6.39 -13.25
C GLN A 15 3.69 7.08 -12.45
N MET A 16 3.14 6.41 -11.43
CA MET A 16 2.12 6.97 -10.55
C MET A 16 2.77 7.91 -9.53
N THR A 17 2.06 8.98 -9.13
CA THR A 17 2.50 9.82 -8.01
C THR A 17 2.49 9.05 -6.70
N LEU A 18 3.25 9.50 -5.70
CA LEU A 18 3.23 8.87 -4.37
C LEU A 18 1.81 8.82 -3.78
N SER A 19 1.00 9.86 -3.99
CA SER A 19 -0.39 9.85 -3.53
C SER A 19 -1.23 8.77 -4.22
N GLN A 20 -1.06 8.57 -5.53
CA GLN A 20 -1.75 7.50 -6.24
C GLN A 20 -1.29 6.11 -5.79
N GLN A 21 0.00 5.91 -5.58
CA GLN A 21 0.55 4.65 -5.08
C GLN A 21 -0.01 4.33 -3.68
N LEU A 22 0.04 5.29 -2.75
CA LEU A 22 -0.47 5.11 -1.39
C LEU A 22 -2.00 5.01 -1.32
N ALA A 23 -2.73 5.62 -2.25
CA ALA A 23 -4.18 5.42 -2.37
C ALA A 23 -4.54 3.98 -2.78
N ASN A 24 -3.77 3.39 -3.69
CA ASN A 24 -3.94 1.99 -4.10
C ASN A 24 -3.55 1.01 -2.99
N VAL A 25 -2.42 1.24 -2.30
CA VAL A 25 -2.04 0.49 -1.08
C VAL A 25 -3.16 0.57 -0.05
N GLY A 26 -3.67 1.79 0.20
CA GLY A 26 -4.75 2.06 1.13
C GLY A 26 -6.03 1.30 0.82
N SER A 27 -6.37 1.15 -0.46
CA SER A 27 -7.55 0.40 -0.89
C SER A 27 -7.44 -1.09 -0.51
N GLU A 28 -6.26 -1.69 -0.65
CA GLU A 28 -6.01 -3.06 -0.23
C GLU A 28 -5.93 -3.21 1.30
N PHE A 29 -5.36 -2.23 2.00
CA PHE A 29 -5.41 -2.18 3.47
C PHE A 29 -6.87 -2.17 3.97
N MET A 30 -7.73 -1.32 3.41
CA MET A 30 -9.14 -1.27 3.81
C MET A 30 -9.87 -2.58 3.53
N ARG A 31 -9.59 -3.23 2.40
CA ARG A 31 -10.13 -4.56 2.04
C ARG A 31 -9.68 -5.63 3.03
N TRP A 32 -8.40 -5.65 3.37
CA TRP A 32 -7.84 -6.57 4.36
C TRP A 32 -8.50 -6.41 5.73
N GLN A 33 -8.73 -5.16 6.15
CA GLN A 33 -9.34 -4.86 7.45
C GLN A 33 -10.84 -5.16 7.53
N SER A 34 -11.58 -5.09 6.41
CA SER A 34 -13.01 -5.36 6.39
C SER A 34 -13.37 -6.82 6.06
N GLN A 35 -12.40 -7.60 5.55
CA GLN A 35 -12.68 -8.95 5.06
C GLN A 35 -12.80 -9.98 6.19
N LYS A 36 -13.83 -10.83 6.10
CA LYS A 36 -14.12 -11.93 7.02
C LYS A 36 -13.62 -13.28 6.53
N ASP A 37 -13.64 -13.50 5.21
CA ASP A 37 -13.13 -14.72 4.60
C ASP A 37 -11.59 -14.78 4.73
N PRO A 38 -11.01 -15.82 5.36
CA PRO A 38 -9.56 -15.89 5.60
C PRO A 38 -8.72 -15.87 4.32
N VAL A 39 -9.18 -16.53 3.26
CA VAL A 39 -8.45 -16.63 1.98
C VAL A 39 -8.41 -15.28 1.30
N LEU A 40 -9.56 -14.61 1.21
CA LEU A 40 -9.65 -13.29 0.60
C LEU A 40 -8.96 -12.23 1.46
N LYS A 41 -8.96 -12.40 2.79
CA LYS A 41 -8.23 -11.53 3.71
C LYS A 41 -6.73 -11.65 3.48
N GLN A 42 -6.20 -12.87 3.36
CA GLN A 42 -4.79 -13.10 3.04
C GLN A 42 -4.42 -12.51 1.67
N ALA A 43 -5.26 -12.74 0.65
CA ALA A 43 -5.02 -12.18 -0.68
C ALA A 43 -4.95 -10.64 -0.68
N ALA A 44 -5.79 -9.95 0.10
CA ALA A 44 -5.72 -8.51 0.24
C ALA A 44 -4.45 -8.04 0.95
N GLN A 45 -4.01 -8.78 1.99
CA GLN A 45 -2.75 -8.51 2.69
C GLN A 45 -1.54 -8.66 1.75
N ASP A 46 -1.48 -9.75 0.98
CA ASP A 46 -0.37 -10.02 0.07
C ASP A 46 -0.25 -8.94 -1.01
N ARG A 47 -1.39 -8.53 -1.59
CA ARG A 47 -1.44 -7.42 -2.56
C ARG A 47 -1.00 -6.10 -1.92
N MET A 48 -1.50 -5.76 -0.73
CA MET A 48 -1.08 -4.56 -0.02
C MET A 48 0.44 -4.52 0.21
N LEU A 49 1.04 -5.62 0.66
CA LEU A 49 2.48 -5.71 0.91
C LEU A 49 3.29 -5.64 -0.38
N GLU A 50 2.83 -6.27 -1.46
CA GLU A 50 3.47 -6.14 -2.77
C GLU A 50 3.45 -4.69 -3.27
N LEU A 51 2.31 -3.99 -3.18
CA LEU A 51 2.21 -2.60 -3.61
C LEU A 51 3.10 -1.67 -2.77
N LEU A 52 3.26 -1.94 -1.46
CA LEU A 52 4.23 -1.24 -0.63
C LEU A 52 5.67 -1.53 -1.07
N ASP A 53 6.02 -2.78 -1.38
CA ASP A 53 7.34 -3.14 -1.88
C ASP A 53 7.65 -2.44 -3.22
N LEU A 54 6.67 -2.33 -4.12
CA LEU A 54 6.80 -1.56 -5.35
C LEU A 54 6.95 -0.06 -5.09
N THR A 55 6.25 0.47 -4.09
CA THR A 55 6.36 1.88 -3.67
C THR A 55 7.73 2.19 -3.08
N ILE A 56 8.26 1.33 -2.21
CA ILE A 56 9.62 1.47 -1.65
C ILE A 56 10.67 1.49 -2.77
N LYS A 57 10.55 0.59 -3.75
CA LYS A 57 11.47 0.53 -4.89
C LYS A 57 11.39 1.78 -5.79
N ALA A 58 10.21 2.37 -5.93
CA ALA A 58 10.01 3.57 -6.74
C ALA A 58 10.56 4.85 -6.07
N HIS A 59 10.77 4.85 -4.75
CA HIS A 59 11.22 6.01 -3.97
C HIS A 59 12.50 5.71 -3.16
N PRO A 60 13.68 5.65 -3.81
CA PRO A 60 14.94 5.32 -3.15
C PRO A 60 15.43 6.43 -2.20
N GLY A 61 16.50 6.14 -1.45
CA GLY A 61 17.13 7.09 -0.55
C GLY A 61 16.41 7.20 0.80
N ALA A 62 16.25 8.41 1.32
CA ALA A 62 15.65 8.63 2.63
C ALA A 62 14.18 8.19 2.71
N ALA A 63 13.41 8.34 1.62
CA ALA A 63 12.01 7.96 1.56
C ALA A 63 11.80 6.44 1.75
N ALA A 64 12.70 5.61 1.22
CA ALA A 64 12.63 4.16 1.37
C ALA A 64 12.63 3.72 2.84
N LYS A 65 13.32 4.45 3.73
CA LYS A 65 13.33 4.14 5.17
C LYS A 65 11.96 4.36 5.80
N GLU A 66 11.32 5.50 5.53
CA GLU A 66 9.98 5.80 6.07
C GLU A 66 8.91 4.89 5.48
N LEU A 67 9.00 4.56 4.19
CA LEU A 67 8.10 3.59 3.54
C LEU A 67 8.31 2.16 4.09
N GLY A 68 9.54 1.80 4.44
CA GLY A 68 9.84 0.56 5.15
C GLY A 68 9.19 0.50 6.54
N ARG A 69 9.24 1.60 7.30
CA ARG A 69 8.50 1.70 8.58
C ARG A 69 7.00 1.59 8.38
N LEU A 70 6.44 2.25 7.36
CA LEU A 70 5.02 2.11 7.02
C LEU A 70 4.66 0.64 6.76
N ARG A 71 5.51 -0.08 6.03
CA ARG A 71 5.35 -1.52 5.75
C ARG A 71 5.35 -2.37 7.03
N GLU A 72 6.15 -2.01 8.02
CA GLU A 72 6.10 -2.67 9.34
C GLU A 72 4.85 -2.27 10.12
N SER A 73 4.47 -0.99 10.10
CA SER A 73 3.32 -0.47 10.82
C SER A 73 1.99 -1.06 10.35
N VAL A 74 1.82 -1.36 9.06
CA VAL A 74 0.57 -1.97 8.56
C VAL A 74 0.32 -3.35 9.16
N CYS A 75 1.36 -4.08 9.58
CA CYS A 75 1.23 -5.39 10.22
C CYS A 75 0.91 -5.30 11.72
N GLN A 76 0.85 -4.10 12.29
CA GLN A 76 0.70 -3.86 13.73
C GLN A 76 -0.74 -3.39 14.06
N PRO A 77 -1.53 -4.19 14.80
CA PRO A 77 -2.94 -3.89 15.07
C PRO A 77 -3.20 -2.51 15.69
N GLN A 78 -2.30 -2.04 16.57
CA GLN A 78 -2.41 -0.77 17.28
C GLN A 78 -2.41 0.46 16.36
N HIS A 79 -1.89 0.34 15.13
CA HIS A 79 -1.84 1.44 14.17
C HIS A 79 -3.03 1.45 13.21
N THR A 80 -3.95 0.49 13.31
CA THR A 80 -5.03 0.33 12.33
C THR A 80 -5.85 1.61 12.13
N ALA A 81 -6.29 2.25 13.22
CA ALA A 81 -7.14 3.45 13.12
C ALA A 81 -6.40 4.64 12.49
N SER A 82 -5.16 4.90 12.89
CA SER A 82 -4.34 5.98 12.32
C SER A 82 -3.99 5.70 10.86
N LEU A 83 -3.71 4.45 10.50
CA LEU A 83 -3.43 4.04 9.12
C LEU A 83 -4.64 4.20 8.20
N LYS A 84 -5.87 3.90 8.69
CA LYS A 84 -7.09 4.18 7.92
C LYS A 84 -7.17 5.66 7.53
N LYS A 85 -6.97 6.57 8.49
CA LYS A 85 -6.95 8.02 8.22
C LYS A 85 -5.83 8.38 7.25
N TYR A 86 -4.61 7.92 7.51
CA TYR A 86 -3.43 8.17 6.67
C TYR A 86 -3.68 7.83 5.20
N PHE A 87 -4.19 6.63 4.93
CA PHE A 87 -4.48 6.20 3.57
C PHE A 87 -5.66 6.95 2.92
N MET A 88 -6.67 7.36 3.70
CA MET A 88 -7.75 8.20 3.19
C MET A 88 -7.27 9.59 2.77
N ASP A 89 -6.35 10.19 3.53
CA ASP A 89 -5.77 11.49 3.17
C ASP A 89 -5.04 11.42 1.82
N PHE A 90 -4.32 10.32 1.54
CA PHE A 90 -3.70 10.07 0.23
C PHE A 90 -4.72 9.76 -0.87
N ALA A 91 -5.80 9.04 -0.56
CA ALA A 91 -6.89 8.82 -1.51
C ALA A 91 -7.57 10.12 -1.95
N LEU A 92 -7.75 11.07 -1.01
CA LEU A 92 -8.26 12.41 -1.32
C LEU A 92 -7.26 13.23 -2.14
N SER A 93 -5.97 13.17 -1.79
CA SER A 93 -4.90 13.83 -2.55
C SER A 93 -4.83 13.33 -3.99
N ALA A 94 -4.92 12.01 -4.20
CA ALA A 94 -4.85 11.38 -5.52
C ALA A 94 -5.96 11.80 -6.48
N ARG A 95 -7.10 12.31 -5.99
CA ARG A 95 -8.24 12.78 -6.79
C ARG A 95 -8.13 14.24 -7.25
N LYS A 96 -7.15 14.98 -6.73
CA LYS A 96 -6.92 16.40 -7.08
C LYS A 96 -5.94 16.59 -8.25
N ILE A 97 -5.50 15.48 -8.86
CA ILE A 97 -4.49 15.42 -9.92
C ILE A 97 -5.19 15.17 -11.25
#